data_AF-A0A7S7NSQ4-F1
#
_entry.id   AF-A0A7S7NSQ4-F1
#
_cell.length_a   1.000
_cell.length_b   1.000
_cell.length_c   1.000
_cell.angle_alpha   90.00
_cell.angle_beta   90.00
_cell.angle_gamma   90.00
#
_symmetry.space_group_name_H-M   'P 1'
#
loop_
_entity.id
_entity.type
_entity.pdbx_description
1 polymer ?
#
loop_
_entity_poly.entity_id
_entity_poly.type
_entity_poly.pdbx_seq_one_letter_code
_entity_poly.pdbx_strand_id
1 'polypeptide(L)' 'METTHLSDNDLERYVTGLIHYDAELVWIEQHLHSCPECVDRMENMQDSADHLQADPRSMTDDDDPPVR' A
#
# COMPACT_ATOMS: atom_id res chain seq x y z
N MET A 1 -15.76 16.79 -17.57
CA MET A 1 -14.60 17.40 -16.87
C MET A 1 -13.66 16.26 -16.60
N GLU A 2 -12.57 16.23 -17.34
CA GLU A 2 -11.56 15.18 -17.26
C GLU A 2 -10.68 15.53 -16.07
N THR A 3 -11.07 15.09 -14.87
CA THR A 3 -10.14 15.09 -13.74
C THR A 3 -9.08 14.05 -14.08
N THR A 4 -7.95 14.49 -14.59
CA THR A 4 -6.80 13.62 -14.86
C THR A 4 -6.55 12.77 -13.62
N HIS A 5 -6.67 11.45 -13.76
CA HIS A 5 -6.38 10.49 -12.69
C HIS A 5 -4.91 10.58 -12.29
N LEU A 6 -4.61 10.11 -11.07
CA LEU A 6 -3.22 9.92 -10.65
C LEU A 6 -2.52 8.94 -11.59
N SER A 7 -1.25 9.20 -11.88
CA SER A 7 -0.44 8.25 -12.65
C SER A 7 -0.09 7.04 -11.78
N ASP A 8 0.14 5.89 -12.39
CA ASP A 8 0.51 4.68 -11.64
C ASP A 8 1.78 4.89 -10.78
N ASN A 9 2.71 5.74 -11.24
CA ASN A 9 3.89 6.14 -10.47
C ASN A 9 3.56 6.93 -9.19
N ASP A 10 2.56 7.80 -9.23
CA ASP A 10 2.15 8.58 -8.05
C ASP A 10 1.46 7.67 -7.03
N LEU A 11 0.63 6.73 -7.51
CA LEU A 11 -0.01 5.71 -6.69
C LEU A 11 1.02 4.74 -6.09
N GLU A 12 1.97 4.25 -6.88
CA GLU A 12 3.04 3.36 -6.40
C GLU A 12 3.86 4.04 -5.31
N ARG A 13 4.25 5.30 -5.50
CA ARG A 13 4.97 6.07 -4.49
C ARG A 13 4.17 6.27 -3.22
N TYR A 14 2.86 6.52 -3.34
CA TYR A 14 1.97 6.63 -2.20
C TYR A 14 1.89 5.32 -1.42
N VAL A 15 1.67 4.20 -2.12
CA VAL A 15 1.58 2.85 -1.54
C VAL A 15 2.89 2.39 -0.89
N THR A 16 4.03 2.71 -1.51
CA THR A 16 5.37 2.34 -1.01
C THR A 16 5.92 3.30 0.04
N GLY A 17 5.22 4.40 0.35
CA GLY A 17 5.67 5.41 1.29
C GLY A 17 6.88 6.23 0.79
N LEU A 18 7.09 6.31 -0.52
CA LEU A 18 8.19 7.04 -1.17
C LEU A 18 7.87 8.52 -1.44
N ILE A 19 6.76 9.04 -0.92
CA ILE A 19 6.43 10.46 -1.01
C ILE A 19 7.17 11.21 0.10
N HIS A 20 8.10 12.07 -0.31
CA HIS A 20 8.92 12.85 0.62
C HIS A 20 8.36 14.24 0.92
N TYR A 21 7.43 14.74 0.09
CA TYR A 21 6.89 16.09 0.20
C TYR A 21 5.45 16.08 0.70
N ASP A 22 5.21 16.79 1.80
CA ASP A 22 3.89 16.92 2.42
C ASP A 22 2.85 17.49 1.45
N ALA A 23 3.24 18.48 0.63
CA ALA A 23 2.37 19.07 -0.38
C ALA A 23 1.94 18.07 -1.47
N GLU A 24 2.80 17.11 -1.82
CA GLU A 24 2.50 16.06 -2.80
C GLU A 24 1.56 15.01 -2.18
N LEU A 25 1.82 14.65 -0.91
CA LEU A 25 0.96 13.74 -0.15
C LEU A 25 -0.46 14.28 -0.02
N VAL A 26 -0.60 15.53 0.44
CA VAL A 26 -1.91 16.20 0.59
C VAL A 26 -2.64 16.27 -0.74
N TRP A 27 -1.95 16.55 -1.85
CA TRP A 27 -2.57 16.59 -3.17
C TRP A 27 -3.11 15.21 -3.59
N ILE A 28 -2.34 14.14 -3.35
CA ILE A 28 -2.74 12.76 -3.63
C ILE A 28 -3.93 12.36 -2.77
N GLU A 29 -3.87 12.60 -1.46
CA GLU A 29 -4.96 12.29 -0.52
C GLU A 29 -6.27 13.01 -0.91
N GLN A 30 -6.18 14.29 -1.26
CA GLN A 30 -7.33 15.09 -1.72
C GLN A 30 -7.92 14.54 -3.02
N HIS A 31 -7.08 14.04 -3.93
CA HIS A 31 -7.54 13.38 -5.15
C HIS A 31 -8.24 12.06 -4.84
N LEU A 32 -7.64 11.20 -4.01
CA LEU A 32 -8.20 9.92 -3.60
C LEU A 32 -9.55 10.09 -2.89
N HIS A 33 -9.70 11.15 -2.09
CA HIS A 33 -10.96 11.51 -1.46
C HIS A 33 -12.06 11.89 -2.48
N SER A 34 -11.69 12.34 -3.68
CA SER A 34 -12.61 12.78 -4.72
C SER A 34 -12.79 11.77 -5.87
N CYS A 35 -11.88 10.80 -6.00
CA CYS A 35 -11.82 9.87 -7.13
C CYS A 35 -11.76 8.40 -6.63
N PRO A 36 -12.91 7.71 -6.56
CA PRO A 36 -12.96 6.32 -6.10
C PRO A 36 -12.20 5.35 -7.03
N GLU A 37 -12.09 5.65 -8.34
CA GLU A 37 -11.32 4.81 -9.27
C GLU A 37 -9.82 4.78 -8.93
N CYS A 38 -9.27 5.88 -8.41
CA CYS A 38 -7.88 5.91 -7.96
C CYS A 38 -7.68 5.18 -6.63
N VAL A 39 -8.70 5.13 -5.78
CA VAL A 39 -8.71 4.32 -4.55
C VAL A 39 -8.66 2.84 -4.91
N ASP A 40 -9.53 2.38 -5.81
CA ASP A 40 -9.60 0.98 -6.26
C ASP A 40 -8.24 0.51 -6.83
N ARG A 41 -7.59 1.37 -7.64
CA ARG A 41 -6.25 1.10 -8.17
C ARG A 41 -5.18 1.06 -7.09
N MET A 42 -5.21 1.98 -6.13
CA MET A 42 -4.28 2.00 -4.99
C MET A 42 -4.41 0.72 -4.17
N GLU A 43 -5.64 0.30 -3.86
CA GLU A 43 -5.92 -0.92 -3.10
C GLU A 43 -5.39 -2.16 -3.83
N ASN A 44 -5.60 -2.23 -5.16
CA ASN A 44 -5.04 -3.31 -5.98
C ASN A 44 -3.50 -3.32 -6.00
N MET A 45 -2.85 -2.16 -5.98
CA MET A 45 -1.39 -2.04 -5.86
C MET A 45 -0.88 -2.43 -4.46
N GLN A 46 -1.62 -2.07 -3.39
CA GLN A 46 -1.32 -2.47 -2.01
C GLN A 46 -1.43 -3.98 -1.83
N ASP A 47 -2.52 -4.59 -2.32
CA ASP A 47 -2.73 -6.04 -2.24
C ASP A 47 -1.61 -6.82 -2.95
N SER A 48 -1.17 -6.33 -4.11
CA SER A 48 -0.02 -6.89 -4.84
C SER A 48 1.29 -6.79 -4.05
N ALA A 49 1.49 -5.72 -3.30
CA ALA A 49 2.69 -5.52 -2.47
C ALA A 49 2.63 -6.35 -1.17
N ASP A 50 1.45 -6.47 -0.55
CA ASP A 50 1.21 -7.28 0.65
C ASP A 50 1.41 -8.78 0.36
N HIS A 51 0.94 -9.27 -0.79
CA HIS A 51 1.12 -10.66 -1.19
C HIS A 51 2.59 -11.12 -1.29
N LEU A 52 3.53 -10.19 -1.48
CA LEU A 52 4.98 -10.46 -1.45
C LEU A 52 5.58 -10.41 -0.03
N GLN A 53 4.96 -9.67 0.90
CA GLN A 53 5.36 -9.59 2.30
C GLN A 53 4.69 -10.66 3.17
N ALA A 54 3.54 -11.17 2.74
CA ALA A 54 2.77 -12.25 3.36
C ALA A 54 3.24 -13.65 2.92
N ASP A 55 4.56 -13.87 2.83
CA ASP A 55 5.12 -15.23 2.89
C ASP A 55 5.53 -15.53 4.35
N PRO A 56 4.61 -16.02 5.21
CA PRO A 56 4.93 -16.50 6.54
C PRO A 56 5.55 -17.91 6.48
N ARG A 57 6.53 -18.17 5.61
CA ARG A 57 7.32 -19.43 5.66
C ARG A 57 8.39 -19.41 6.75
N SER A 58 8.02 -18.96 7.94
CA SER A 58 8.56 -19.50 9.18
C SER A 58 7.42 -19.75 10.18
N MET A 59 6.51 -20.64 9.77
CA MET A 59 6.07 -21.73 10.65
C MET A 59 7.27 -22.71 10.76
N THR A 60 7.81 -23.01 11.94
CA THR A 60 7.31 -24.08 12.82
C THR A 60 7.99 -24.02 14.18
N ASP A 61 7.18 -24.23 15.23
CA ASP A 61 7.50 -24.79 16.56
C ASP A 61 8.71 -24.24 17.34
N ASP A 62 8.44 -23.41 18.35
CA ASP A 62 9.03 -23.60 19.68
C ASP A 62 8.15 -22.90 20.75
N ASP A 63 6.90 -23.39 20.92
CA ASP A 63 6.19 -23.27 22.20
C ASP A 63 6.35 -24.60 22.94
N ASP A 64 7.46 -24.68 23.68
CA ASP A 64 7.74 -25.35 24.97
C ASP A 64 7.10 -26.74 25.29
N PRO A 65 7.90 -27.69 25.82
CA PRO A 65 7.78 -27.88 27.27
C PRO A 65 9.12 -28.04 28.01
N PRO A 66 9.16 -27.76 29.33
CA PRO A 66 10.35 -27.95 30.13
C PRO A 66 10.47 -29.43 30.53
N VAL A 67 11.62 -30.03 30.23
CA VAL A 67 12.09 -31.31 30.78
C VAL A 67 13.60 -31.14 30.97
N ARG A 68 14.20 -31.23 32.16
CA ARG A 68 13.82 -31.66 33.49
C ARG A 68 14.74 -30.94 34.49
#